data_AF-A0A661N2G2-F1
#
_entry.id   AF-A0A661N2G2-F1
#
_cell.length_a   1.000
_cell.length_b   1.000
_cell.length_c   1.000
_cell.angle_alpha   90.00
_cell.angle_beta   90.00
_cell.angle_gamma   90.00
#
_symmetry.space_group_name_H-M   'P 1'
#
loop_
_entity.id
_entity.type
_entity.pdbx_description
1 polymer ?
#
loop_
_entity_poly.entity_id
_entity_poly.type
_entity_poly.pdbx_seq_one_letter_code
_entity_poly.pdbx_strand_id
1 'polypeptide(L)'
;MSDQEEKHSGTNKVRGQIDDALDELQGIADSIRLKMHLGSKEAKDHWEELEPKLHELQHETERVVERTSSEAKDLAADLKERFLKLKKDIGA
;
A
#
# COMPACT_ATOMS: atom_id res chain seq x y z
N MET A 1 -33.05 -11.48 19.17
CA MET A 1 -32.26 -11.84 17.97
C MET A 1 -31.60 -10.55 17.51
N SER A 2 -30.49 -10.14 18.13
CA SER A 2 -29.99 -8.76 17.96
C SER A 2 -28.46 -8.61 18.02
N ASP A 3 -27.69 -9.70 17.88
CA ASP A 3 -26.23 -9.64 18.07
C ASP A 3 -25.40 -9.88 16.80
N GLN A 4 -26.02 -10.12 15.64
CA GLN A 4 -25.29 -10.43 14.40
C GLN A 4 -25.17 -9.27 13.39
N GLU A 5 -25.96 -8.20 13.49
CA GLU A 5 -25.91 -7.11 12.50
C GLU A 5 -24.81 -6.06 12.76
N GLU A 6 -24.32 -5.88 13.99
CA GLU A 6 -23.28 -4.87 14.26
C GLU A 6 -21.87 -5.31 13.83
N LYS A 7 -21.55 -6.61 13.84
CA LYS A 7 -20.18 -7.09 13.56
C LYS A 7 -19.74 -6.96 12.09
N HIS A 8 -20.67 -6.93 11.14
CA HIS A 8 -20.34 -6.84 9.70
C HIS A 8 -20.04 -5.41 9.22
N SER A 9 -20.41 -4.38 10.00
CA SER A 9 -20.18 -2.98 9.62
C SER A 9 -18.72 -2.53 9.83
N GLY A 10 -18.06 -3.04 10.88
CA GLY A 10 -16.68 -2.68 11.22
C GLY A 10 -15.64 -3.24 10.25
N THR A 11 -15.78 -4.50 9.82
CA THR A 11 -14.85 -5.15 8.88
C THR A 11 -14.92 -4.54 7.48
N ASN A 12 -16.11 -4.18 7.01
CA ASN A 12 -16.25 -3.56 5.69
C ASN A 12 -15.64 -2.15 5.63
N LYS A 13 -15.78 -1.37 6.71
CA LYS A 13 -15.14 -0.05 6.81
C LYS A 13 -13.61 -0.14 6.85
N VAL A 14 -13.08 -1.11 7.57
CA VAL A 14 -11.64 -1.33 7.68
C VAL A 14 -11.06 -1.82 6.36
N ARG A 15 -11.77 -2.69 5.65
CA ARG A 15 -11.43 -3.12 4.28
C ARG A 15 -11.31 -1.92 3.34
N GLY A 16 -12.34 -1.07 3.27
CA GLY A 16 -12.32 0.11 2.40
C GLY A 16 -11.14 1.04 2.68
N GLN A 17 -10.76 1.24 3.95
CA GLN A 17 -9.60 2.05 4.30
C GLN A 17 -8.26 1.45 3.84
N ILE A 18 -8.15 0.12 3.82
CA ILE A 18 -6.93 -0.56 3.33
C ILE A 18 -6.91 -0.52 1.81
N ASP A 19 -8.05 -0.75 1.15
CA ASP A 19 -8.19 -0.66 -0.30
C ASP A 19 -7.82 0.76 -0.78
N ASP A 20 -8.34 1.82 -0.13
CA ASP A 20 -7.99 3.21 -0.43
C ASP A 20 -6.47 3.46 -0.27
N ALA A 21 -5.85 2.91 0.77
CA ALA A 21 -4.41 3.06 1.01
C ALA A 21 -3.57 2.32 -0.04
N LEU A 22 -4.01 1.15 -0.48
CA LEU A 22 -3.38 0.37 -1.55
C LEU A 22 -3.48 1.09 -2.89
N ASP A 23 -4.63 1.70 -3.20
CA ASP A 23 -4.83 2.48 -4.42
C ASP A 23 -3.91 3.71 -4.45
N GLU A 24 -3.77 4.40 -3.32
CA GLU A 24 -2.82 5.51 -3.20
C GLU A 24 -1.37 5.06 -3.40
N LEU A 25 -0.98 3.93 -2.78
CA LEU A 25 0.34 3.33 -2.94
C LEU A 25 0.61 2.98 -4.41
N GLN A 26 -0.37 2.39 -5.09
CA GLN A 26 -0.28 2.03 -6.50
C GLN A 26 -0.09 3.28 -7.38
N GLY A 27 -0.82 4.36 -7.12
CA GLY A 27 -0.64 5.63 -7.85
C GLY A 27 0.74 6.25 -7.67
N ILE A 28 1.33 6.16 -6.47
CA ILE A 28 2.70 6.64 -6.22
C ILE A 28 3.70 5.72 -6.94
N ALA A 29 3.50 4.40 -6.87
CA ALA A 29 4.31 3.41 -7.57
C ALA A 29 4.34 3.63 -9.09
N ASP A 30 3.20 3.89 -9.71
CA ASP A 30 3.14 4.13 -11.15
C ASP A 30 3.87 5.42 -11.55
N SER A 31 3.79 6.46 -10.72
CA SER A 31 4.59 7.68 -10.90
C SER A 31 6.09 7.41 -10.81
N ILE A 32 6.53 6.50 -9.93
CA ILE A 32 7.94 6.13 -9.78
C ILE A 32 8.39 5.29 -10.97
N ARG A 33 7.60 4.29 -11.40
CA ARG A 33 7.87 3.50 -12.60
C ARG A 33 8.04 4.39 -13.83
N LEU A 34 7.19 5.40 -13.99
CA LEU A 34 7.30 6.38 -15.07
C LEU A 34 8.64 7.14 -15.03
N LYS A 35 9.04 7.62 -13.85
CA LYS A 35 10.30 8.35 -13.64
C LYS A 35 11.54 7.46 -13.78
N MET A 36 11.46 6.20 -13.35
CA MET A 36 12.50 5.19 -13.52
C MET A 36 12.74 4.90 -15.01
N HIS A 37 11.67 4.82 -15.81
CA HIS A 37 11.79 4.69 -17.27
C HIS A 37 12.51 5.87 -17.93
N LEU A 38 12.46 7.07 -17.32
CA LEU A 38 13.19 8.25 -17.79
C LEU A 38 14.68 8.24 -17.40
N GLY A 39 15.20 7.16 -16.80
CA GLY A 39 16.63 6.91 -16.62
C GLY A 39 17.19 7.22 -15.23
N SER A 40 16.35 7.37 -14.21
CA SER A 40 16.84 7.52 -12.83
C SER A 40 17.33 6.18 -12.28
N LYS A 41 18.64 6.08 -12.05
CA LYS A 41 19.29 4.86 -11.53
C LYS A 41 19.01 4.66 -10.04
N GLU A 42 19.06 5.72 -9.23
CA GLU A 42 18.68 5.66 -7.82
C GLU A 42 17.21 5.24 -7.65
N ALA A 43 16.32 5.69 -8.54
CA ALA A 43 14.92 5.27 -8.54
C ALA A 43 14.77 3.75 -8.68
N LYS A 44 15.59 3.17 -9.55
CA LYS A 44 15.55 1.74 -9.87
C LYS A 44 15.97 0.87 -8.70
N ASP A 45 17.10 1.20 -8.08
CA ASP A 45 17.64 0.41 -6.96
C ASP A 45 16.65 0.41 -5.78
N HIS A 46 16.08 1.56 -5.44
CA HIS A 46 15.06 1.64 -4.38
C HIS A 46 13.71 1.03 -4.80
N TRP A 47 13.35 1.09 -6.08
CA TRP A 47 12.13 0.45 -6.59
C TRP A 47 12.19 -1.07 -6.46
N GLU A 48 13.33 -1.68 -6.82
CA GLU A 48 13.56 -3.14 -6.72
C GLU A 48 13.41 -3.66 -5.26
N GLU A 49 13.65 -2.82 -4.26
CA GLU A 49 13.44 -3.16 -2.84
C GLU A 49 11.99 -3.01 -2.37
N LEU A 50 11.23 -2.06 -2.94
CA LEU A 50 9.90 -1.68 -2.46
C LEU A 50 8.77 -2.39 -3.21
N GLU A 51 8.94 -2.67 -4.50
CA GLU A 51 7.97 -3.39 -5.33
C GLU A 51 7.51 -4.73 -4.73
N PRO A 52 8.41 -5.65 -4.30
CA PRO A 52 7.98 -6.93 -3.76
C PRO A 52 7.13 -6.76 -2.48
N LYS A 53 7.45 -5.77 -1.64
CA LYS A 53 6.70 -5.49 -0.41
C LYS A 53 5.30 -4.93 -0.69
N LEU A 54 5.18 -4.11 -1.73
CA LEU A 54 3.87 -3.64 -2.21
C LEU A 54 3.02 -4.81 -2.70
N HIS A 55 3.60 -5.72 -3.47
CA HIS A 55 2.93 -6.92 -3.96
C HIS A 55 2.51 -7.87 -2.83
N GLU A 56 3.37 -8.07 -1.84
CA GLU A 56 3.05 -8.86 -0.65
C GLU A 56 1.89 -8.24 0.13
N LEU A 57 1.89 -6.92 0.34
CA LEU A 57 0.81 -6.22 1.03
C LEU A 57 -0.52 -6.36 0.27
N GLN A 58 -0.52 -6.22 -1.06
CA GLN A 58 -1.71 -6.41 -1.90
C GLN A 58 -2.27 -7.83 -1.74
N HIS A 59 -1.41 -8.85 -1.86
CA HIS A 59 -1.81 -10.24 -1.76
C HIS A 59 -2.28 -10.65 -0.35
N GLU A 60 -1.64 -10.13 0.70
CA GLU A 60 -2.06 -10.40 2.08
C GLU A 60 -3.36 -9.68 2.44
N THR A 61 -3.59 -8.48 1.90
CA THR A 61 -4.86 -7.78 2.06
C THR A 61 -6.00 -8.54 1.39
N GLU A 62 -5.80 -9.06 0.18
CA GLU A 62 -6.81 -9.90 -0.49
C GLU A 62 -7.17 -11.17 0.31
N ARG A 63 -6.23 -11.68 1.11
CA ARG A 63 -6.39 -12.94 1.86
C ARG A 63 -6.89 -12.79 3.30
N VAL A 64 -6.60 -11.68 4.00
CA VAL A 64 -6.65 -11.63 5.48
C VAL A 64 -7.36 -10.40 6.07
N VAL A 65 -8.24 -9.72 5.32
CA VAL A 65 -9.00 -8.55 5.82
C VAL A 65 -9.74 -8.79 7.15
N GLU A 66 -10.02 -10.03 7.55
CA GLU A 66 -10.71 -10.33 8.82
C GLU A 66 -9.80 -10.46 10.06
N ARG A 67 -8.47 -10.62 9.94
CA ARG A 67 -7.61 -10.94 11.11
C ARG A 67 -6.40 -10.02 11.36
N THR A 68 -5.94 -9.24 10.38
CA THR A 68 -4.65 -8.49 10.46
C THR A 68 -4.75 -7.04 10.02
N SER A 69 -5.92 -6.41 10.20
CA SER A 69 -6.13 -5.03 9.72
C SER A 69 -5.23 -3.96 10.34
N SER A 70 -4.71 -4.16 11.55
CA SER A 70 -3.75 -3.22 12.17
C SER A 70 -2.37 -3.34 11.53
N GLU A 71 -1.85 -4.56 11.40
CA GLU A 71 -0.53 -4.81 10.82
C GLU A 71 -0.47 -4.41 9.35
N ALA A 72 -1.54 -4.67 8.60
CA ALA A 72 -1.67 -4.24 7.21
C ALA A 72 -1.67 -2.70 7.09
N LYS A 73 -2.35 -2.00 8.01
CA LYS A 73 -2.34 -0.53 8.04
C LYS A 73 -0.97 0.04 8.36
N ASP A 74 -0.28 -0.52 9.35
CA ASP A 74 1.06 -0.07 9.74
C ASP A 74 2.06 -0.29 8.59
N LEU A 75 2.00 -1.45 7.92
CA LEU A 75 2.82 -1.75 6.75
C LEU A 75 2.49 -0.82 5.56
N ALA A 76 1.20 -0.57 5.29
CA ALA A 76 0.78 0.36 4.25
C ALA A 76 1.29 1.78 4.51
N ALA A 77 1.25 2.23 5.76
CA ALA A 77 1.75 3.55 6.15
C ALA A 77 3.27 3.65 5.98
N ASP A 78 4.05 2.67 6.44
CA ASP A 78 5.51 2.63 6.26
C ASP A 78 5.89 2.60 4.77
N LEU A 79 5.21 1.76 3.96
CA LEU A 79 5.44 1.73 2.53
C LEU A 79 5.12 3.08 1.88
N LYS A 80 4.04 3.74 2.29
CA LYS A 80 3.64 5.05 1.76
C LYS A 80 4.69 6.09 2.02
N GLU A 81 5.23 6.15 3.24
CA GLU A 81 6.32 7.08 3.58
C GLU A 81 7.57 6.83 2.72
N ARG A 82 7.95 5.56 2.52
CA ARG A 82 9.10 5.19 1.67
C ARG A 82 8.88 5.57 0.21
N PHE A 83 7.69 5.29 -0.34
CA PHE A 83 7.34 5.66 -1.69
C PHE A 83 7.26 7.18 -1.89
N LEU A 84 6.74 7.92 -0.91
CA LEU A 84 6.74 9.39 -0.95
C LEU A 84 8.15 9.97 -0.91
N LYS A 85 9.02 9.41 -0.06
CA LYS A 85 10.43 9.79 -0.01
C LYS A 85 11.12 9.51 -1.35
N LEU A 86 10.94 8.31 -1.90
CA LEU A 86 11.49 7.96 -3.21
C LEU A 86 10.97 8.89 -4.32
N LYS A 87 9.66 9.16 -4.34
CA LYS A 87 9.06 10.10 -5.28
C LYS A 87 9.65 11.51 -5.17
N LYS A 88 9.99 11.96 -3.96
CA LYS A 88 10.65 13.25 -3.74
C LYS A 88 12.09 13.22 -4.24
N ASP A 89 12.83 12.15 -3.95
CA ASP A 89 14.25 12.02 -4.34
C ASP A 89 14.43 11.93 -5.86
N ILE A 90 13.44 11.42 -6.61
CA ILE A 90 13.46 11.35 -8.08
C ILE A 90 12.78 12.54 -8.77
N GLY A 91 12.11 13.40 -7.99
CA GLY A 91 11.32 14.54 -8.45
C GLY A 91 11.87 15.91 -8.05
N ALA A 92 12.94 15.95 -7.25
CA ALA A 92 13.74 17.12 -6.94
C ALA A 92 14.84 17.35 -7.99
#